data_AF-A0A380A6U9-F1
#
_entry.id   AF-A0A380A6U9-F1
#
_cell.length_a   1.000
_cell.length_b   1.000
_cell.length_c   1.000
_cell.angle_alpha   90.00
_cell.angle_beta   90.00
_cell.angle_gamma   90.00
#
_symmetry.space_group_name_H-M   'P 1'
#
loop_
_entity.id
_entity.type
_entity.pdbx_description
1 polymer ?
#
loop_
_entity_poly.entity_id
_entity_poly.type
_entity_poly.pdbx_seq_one_letter_code
_entity_poly.pdbx_strand_id
1 'polypeptide(L)'
;METLTLQAFLNNQWIDVANIAFPDGEQQSYKITELHYHTDFAIDYLDRDDNHAVSINHPVSLFFEDEGPRGWMKFLDDIVPNGSSRRYWLKYLDIDELTPGQQNFVLLKYGTMSPVGNLRIKESLAEANPLADRLFF
;
A
#
# COMPACT_ATOMS: atom_id res chain seq x y z
N MET A 1 14.64 -3.50 7.19
CA MET A 1 13.70 -2.68 6.39
C MET A 1 12.53 -3.53 5.89
N GLU A 2 11.30 -3.22 6.27
CA GLU A 2 10.09 -3.87 5.74
C GLU A 2 9.57 -3.13 4.50
N THR A 3 8.95 -3.88 3.58
CA THR A 3 8.37 -3.33 2.34
C THR A 3 7.00 -3.95 2.09
N LEU A 4 6.12 -3.18 1.44
CA LEU A 4 4.82 -3.64 0.95
C LEU A 4 4.71 -3.32 -0.54
N THR A 5 4.24 -4.27 -1.35
CA THR A 5 4.03 -4.05 -2.78
C THR A 5 2.67 -3.40 -3.02
N LEU A 6 2.69 -2.27 -3.70
CA LEU A 6 1.50 -1.57 -4.16
C LEU A 6 1.15 -2.05 -5.57
N GLN A 7 -0.11 -2.42 -5.76
CA GLN A 7 -0.68 -2.75 -7.05
C GLN A 7 -1.66 -1.69 -7.52
N ALA A 8 -1.67 -1.40 -8.82
CA ALA A 8 -2.69 -0.62 -9.48
C ALA A 8 -3.55 -1.50 -10.40
N PHE A 9 -4.85 -1.21 -10.46
CA PHE A 9 -5.76 -1.85 -11.40
C PHE A 9 -5.74 -1.10 -12.73
N LEU A 10 -5.03 -1.67 -13.71
CA LEU A 10 -4.77 -1.09 -15.02
C LEU A 10 -5.10 -2.13 -16.09
N ASN A 11 -5.75 -1.71 -17.18
CA ASN A 11 -6.09 -2.60 -18.30
C ASN A 11 -6.80 -3.90 -17.86
N ASN A 12 -7.71 -3.79 -16.89
CA ASN A 12 -8.47 -4.89 -16.30
C ASN A 12 -7.60 -5.95 -15.58
N GLN A 13 -6.41 -5.56 -15.11
CA GLN A 13 -5.47 -6.42 -14.41
C GLN A 13 -4.86 -5.68 -13.21
N TRP A 14 -4.49 -6.43 -12.17
CA TRP A 14 -3.69 -5.90 -11.07
C TRP A 14 -2.21 -6.01 -11.43
N ILE A 15 -1.54 -4.87 -11.47
CA ILE A 15 -0.12 -4.76 -11.85
C ILE A 15 0.65 -4.27 -10.62
N ASP A 16 1.80 -4.90 -10.32
CA ASP A 16 2.73 -4.39 -9.32
C ASP A 16 3.37 -3.11 -9.88
N VAL A 17 3.12 -1.96 -9.24
CA VAL A 17 3.57 -0.65 -9.76
C VAL A 17 4.68 -0.03 -8.93
N ALA A 18 4.71 -0.31 -7.63
CA ALA A 18 5.66 0.28 -6.71
C ALA A 18 5.82 -0.56 -5.44
N ASN A 19 6.89 -0.29 -4.70
CA ASN A 19 7.05 -0.73 -3.33
C ASN A 19 6.98 0.47 -2.38
N ILE A 20 6.33 0.28 -1.23
CA ILE A 20 6.38 1.21 -0.11
C ILE A 20 7.37 0.64 0.89
N ALA A 21 8.46 1.35 1.16
CA ALA A 21 9.44 0.96 2.16
C ALA A 21 9.18 1.66 3.49
N PHE A 22 9.44 0.93 4.58
CA PHE A 22 9.36 1.41 5.95
C PHE A 22 10.76 1.29 6.59
N PRO A 23 11.66 2.27 6.37
CA PRO A 23 13.03 2.23 6.88
C PRO A 23 13.08 2.08 8.40
N ASP A 24 12.19 2.79 9.10
CA ASP A 24 12.10 2.81 10.56
C ASP A 24 11.36 1.60 11.17
N GLY A 25 11.11 0.54 10.38
CA GLY A 25 10.42 -0.66 10.86
C GLY A 25 11.17 -1.35 12.00
N GLU A 26 12.50 -1.27 11.99
CA GLU A 26 13.36 -1.87 13.02
C GLU A 26 13.28 -1.13 14.36
N GLN A 27 13.12 0.20 14.34
CA GLN A 27 12.82 0.99 15.54
C GLN A 27 11.33 1.02 15.88
N GLN A 28 10.51 0.26 15.15
CA GLN A 28 9.05 0.17 15.30
C GLN A 28 8.32 1.53 15.23
N SER A 29 8.93 2.54 14.59
CA SER A 29 8.34 3.87 14.47
C SER A 29 7.30 3.89 13.34
N TYR A 30 7.63 3.24 12.21
CA TYR A 30 6.85 3.23 10.96
C TYR A 30 6.37 4.62 10.53
N LYS A 31 7.08 5.68 10.93
CA LYS A 31 6.73 7.08 10.62
C LYS A 31 7.17 7.50 9.24
N ILE A 32 8.23 6.87 8.72
CA ILE A 32 8.80 7.16 7.42
C ILE A 32 8.31 6.10 6.44
N THR A 33 7.66 6.56 5.39
CA THR A 33 7.34 5.76 4.21
C THR A 33 8.07 6.34 3.03
N GLU A 34 8.80 5.51 2.31
CA GLU A 34 9.33 5.83 0.99
C GLU A 34 8.51 5.07 -0.05
N LEU A 35 8.28 5.65 -1.21
CA LEU A 35 7.65 4.97 -2.33
C LEU A 35 8.72 4.77 -3.38
N HIS A 36 8.68 3.64 -4.07
CA HIS A 36 9.66 3.29 -5.09
C HIS A 36 8.90 2.64 -6.22
N TYR A 37 8.57 3.40 -7.28
CA TYR A 37 8.00 2.80 -8.49
C TYR A 37 8.97 1.76 -9.06
N HIS A 38 8.42 0.67 -9.57
CA HIS A 38 9.23 -0.34 -10.24
C HIS A 38 9.85 0.28 -11.49
N THR A 39 11.14 0.05 -11.73
CA THR A 39 11.89 0.73 -12.80
C THR A 39 11.23 0.54 -14.17
N ASP A 40 10.83 -0.68 -14.51
CA ASP A 40 10.18 -0.99 -15.79
C ASP A 40 8.86 -0.21 -15.94
N PHE A 41 8.06 -0.15 -14.88
CA PHE A 41 6.82 0.63 -14.86
C PHE A 41 7.09 2.13 -14.97
N ALA A 42 8.09 2.65 -14.24
CA ALA A 42 8.44 4.06 -14.27
C ALA A 42 8.98 4.51 -15.63
N ILE A 43 9.69 3.65 -16.37
CA ILE A 43 10.14 3.94 -17.73
C ILE A 43 8.95 4.11 -18.68
N ASP A 44 7.95 3.24 -18.58
CA ASP A 44 6.78 3.25 -19.47
C ASP A 44 5.84 4.44 -19.20
N TYR A 45 5.76 4.89 -17.94
CA TYR A 45 4.77 5.86 -17.48
C TYR A 45 5.36 7.10 -16.81
N LEU A 46 6.61 7.44 -17.10
CA LEU A 46 7.31 8.58 -16.47
C LEU A 46 6.48 9.87 -16.52
N ASP A 47 6.48 10.60 -15.40
CA ASP A 47 5.79 11.88 -15.17
C ASP A 47 4.25 11.84 -15.26
N ARG A 48 3.66 10.64 -15.35
CA ARG A 48 2.20 10.48 -15.28
C ARG A 48 1.69 10.77 -13.88
N ASP A 49 0.62 11.55 -13.80
CA ASP A 49 -0.12 11.89 -12.57
C ASP A 49 -1.58 11.37 -12.61
N ASP A 50 -1.87 10.48 -13.56
CA ASP A 50 -3.18 9.87 -13.80
C ASP A 50 -3.33 8.53 -13.06
N ASN A 51 -4.12 7.60 -13.59
CA ASN A 51 -4.40 6.29 -12.97
C ASN A 51 -3.16 5.39 -12.80
N HIS A 52 -2.03 5.73 -13.42
CA HIS A 52 -0.74 5.04 -13.22
C HIS A 52 -0.04 5.49 -11.93
N ALA A 53 -0.31 6.72 -11.48
CA ALA A 53 0.28 7.26 -10.26
C ALA A 53 -0.46 6.79 -9.01
N VAL A 54 0.24 6.74 -7.89
CA VAL A 54 -0.35 6.44 -6.57
C VAL A 54 -1.16 7.62 -6.02
N SER A 55 -0.87 8.83 -6.50
CA SER A 55 -1.52 10.07 -6.11
C SER A 55 -1.10 11.19 -7.06
N ILE A 56 -1.94 12.21 -7.22
CA ILE A 56 -1.57 13.45 -7.94
C ILE A 56 -0.36 14.15 -7.33
N ASN A 57 -0.12 13.98 -6.02
CA ASN A 57 1.04 14.55 -5.33
C ASN A 57 2.29 13.66 -5.42
N HIS A 58 2.16 12.47 -6.03
CA HIS A 58 3.22 11.48 -6.17
C HIS A 58 3.16 10.88 -7.58
N PRO A 59 3.42 11.68 -8.64
CA PRO A 59 3.45 11.20 -10.01
C PRO A 59 4.48 10.09 -10.18
N VAL A 60 4.34 9.31 -11.26
CA VAL A 60 5.28 8.23 -11.60
C VAL A 60 6.66 8.84 -11.84
N SER A 61 7.65 8.39 -11.06
CA SER A 61 9.03 8.89 -11.13
C SER A 61 10.03 7.73 -11.02
N LEU A 62 11.17 7.89 -11.69
CA LEU A 62 12.33 6.99 -11.58
C LEU A 62 13.11 7.18 -10.29
N PHE A 63 13.10 8.40 -9.76
CA PHE A 63 13.82 8.76 -8.54
C PHE A 63 12.83 9.31 -7.55
N PHE A 64 12.88 8.77 -6.33
CA PHE A 64 12.27 9.45 -5.22
C PHE A 64 13.18 10.59 -4.80
N GLU A 65 12.66 11.81 -4.82
CA GLU A 65 13.37 12.96 -4.28
C GLU A 65 13.54 12.74 -2.78
N ASP A 66 14.78 12.43 -2.36
CA ASP A 66 15.20 12.35 -0.95
C ASP A 66 15.03 13.68 -0.18
N GLU A 67 14.62 14.76 -0.87
CA GLU A 67 14.35 16.08 -0.31
C GLU A 67 12.87 16.29 0.10
N GLY A 68 11.98 15.34 -0.18
CA GLY A 68 10.58 15.36 0.26
C GLY A 68 10.42 15.09 1.77
N PRO A 69 9.29 15.49 2.39
CA PRO A 69 9.11 15.33 3.83
C PRO A 69 9.08 13.85 4.23
N ARG A 70 10.12 13.41 4.93
CA ARG A 70 10.17 12.13 5.65
C ARG A 70 8.94 12.03 6.54
N GLY A 71 8.03 11.12 6.22
CA GLY A 71 6.76 11.02 6.90
C GLY A 71 5.81 10.02 6.26
N TRP A 72 4.62 9.91 6.84
CA TRP A 72 3.54 9.06 6.34
C TRP A 72 2.93 9.66 5.07
N MET A 73 2.94 8.89 3.98
CA MET A 73 2.32 9.28 2.73
C MET A 73 0.81 9.33 2.84
N LYS A 74 0.22 10.50 2.57
CA LYS A 74 -1.21 10.76 2.83
C LYS A 74 -2.17 9.93 1.99
N PHE A 75 -1.79 9.52 0.78
CA PHE A 75 -2.64 8.64 -0.02
C PHE A 75 -2.89 7.28 0.64
N LEU A 76 -2.02 6.85 1.57
CA LEU A 76 -2.22 5.62 2.33
C LEU A 76 -3.41 5.71 3.29
N ASP A 77 -3.82 6.92 3.70
CA ASP A 77 -4.99 7.11 4.55
C ASP A 77 -6.30 6.71 3.82
N ASP A 78 -6.31 6.73 2.48
CA ASP A 78 -7.44 6.27 1.66
C ASP A 78 -7.49 4.74 1.53
N ILE A 79 -6.37 4.06 1.80
CA ILE A 79 -6.24 2.60 1.74
C ILE A 79 -6.49 1.98 3.12
N VAL A 80 -5.90 2.55 4.18
CA VAL A 80 -5.99 2.03 5.54
C VAL A 80 -7.45 2.02 6.02
N PRO A 81 -7.92 0.95 6.69
CA PRO A 81 -9.27 0.92 7.24
C PRO A 81 -9.46 2.03 8.28
N ASN A 82 -10.58 2.73 8.21
CA ASN A 82 -10.92 3.86 9.07
C ASN A 82 -12.26 3.66 9.80
N GLY A 83 -12.48 4.43 10.87
CA GLY A 83 -13.74 4.39 11.63
C GLY A 83 -14.06 3.02 12.22
N SER A 84 -15.25 2.48 11.90
CA SER A 84 -15.71 1.19 12.44
C SER A 84 -14.88 0.00 11.96
N SER A 85 -14.44 0.00 10.70
CA SER A 85 -13.62 -1.11 10.19
C SER A 85 -12.24 -1.11 10.85
N ARG A 86 -11.65 0.07 11.10
CA ARG A 86 -10.42 0.19 11.89
C ARG A 86 -10.57 -0.46 13.26
N ARG A 87 -11.61 -0.07 14.02
CA ARG A 87 -11.85 -0.62 15.37
C ARG A 87 -12.04 -2.14 15.37
N TYR A 88 -12.67 -2.68 14.33
CA TYR A 88 -12.78 -4.12 14.14
C TYR A 88 -11.41 -4.75 13.95
N TRP A 89 -10.62 -4.27 12.98
CA TRP A 89 -9.32 -4.85 12.66
C TRP A 89 -8.31 -4.74 13.79
N LEU A 90 -8.30 -3.63 14.53
CA LEU A 90 -7.40 -3.46 15.69
C LEU A 90 -7.63 -4.55 16.74
N LYS A 91 -8.90 -4.86 17.02
CA LYS A 91 -9.26 -5.93 17.97
C LYS A 91 -9.02 -7.33 17.39
N TYR A 92 -9.37 -7.53 16.13
CA TYR A 92 -9.24 -8.84 15.48
C TYR A 92 -7.78 -9.29 15.37
N LEU A 93 -6.87 -8.34 15.11
CA LEU A 93 -5.43 -8.58 15.01
C LEU A 93 -4.68 -8.45 16.35
N ASP A 94 -5.38 -8.10 17.44
CA ASP A 94 -4.81 -7.90 18.78
C ASP A 94 -3.67 -6.86 18.81
N ILE A 95 -3.92 -5.69 18.20
CA ILE A 95 -2.92 -4.61 18.02
C ILE A 95 -3.36 -3.25 18.57
N ASP A 96 -4.42 -3.20 19.38
CA ASP A 96 -4.94 -1.94 19.92
C ASP A 96 -3.93 -1.19 20.80
N GLU A 97 -3.02 -1.92 21.46
CA GLU A 97 -1.96 -1.35 22.29
C GLU A 97 -0.73 -0.85 21.50
N LEU A 98 -0.65 -1.15 20.19
CA LEU A 98 0.47 -0.69 19.36
C LEU A 98 0.39 0.83 19.09
N THR A 99 1.54 1.43 18.78
CA THR A 99 1.58 2.84 18.37
C THR A 99 0.81 3.05 17.06
N PRO A 100 0.29 4.26 16.77
CA PRO A 100 -0.44 4.52 15.53
C PRO A 100 0.31 4.14 14.25
N GLY A 101 1.64 4.33 14.21
CA GLY A 101 2.47 3.95 13.06
C GLY A 101 2.52 2.43 12.86
N GLN A 102 2.75 1.67 13.94
CA GLN A 102 2.71 0.21 13.91
C GLN A 102 1.33 -0.31 13.51
N GLN A 103 0.26 0.25 14.09
CA GLN A 103 -1.11 -0.11 13.72
C GLN A 103 -1.34 0.11 12.23
N ASN A 104 -0.94 1.27 11.69
CA ASN A 104 -1.13 1.56 10.28
C ASN A 104 -0.37 0.61 9.37
N PHE A 105 0.88 0.25 9.71
CA PHE A 105 1.64 -0.76 8.97
C PHE A 105 0.95 -2.12 8.97
N VAL A 106 0.57 -2.62 10.15
CA VAL A 106 -0.12 -3.92 10.30
C VAL A 106 -1.46 -3.90 9.56
N LEU A 107 -2.20 -2.79 9.64
CA LEU A 107 -3.46 -2.63 8.92
C LEU A 107 -3.26 -2.59 7.41
N LEU A 108 -2.25 -1.89 6.88
CA LEU A 108 -1.91 -1.96 5.46
C LEU A 108 -1.61 -3.40 5.05
N LYS A 109 -0.80 -4.10 5.84
CA LYS A 109 -0.34 -5.45 5.52
C LYS A 109 -1.43 -6.53 5.61
N TYR A 110 -2.42 -6.39 6.50
CA TYR A 110 -3.39 -7.46 6.75
C TYR A 110 -4.86 -7.03 6.74
N GLY A 111 -5.16 -5.74 6.87
CA GLY A 111 -6.52 -5.20 6.99
C GLY A 111 -7.11 -4.63 5.71
N THR A 112 -6.38 -4.65 4.59
CA THR A 112 -6.73 -3.92 3.35
C THR A 112 -6.97 -4.83 2.15
N MET A 113 -7.65 -5.97 2.31
CA MET A 113 -7.92 -6.91 1.20
C MET A 113 -8.75 -6.30 0.05
N SER A 114 -9.57 -5.30 0.33
CA SER A 114 -10.47 -4.67 -0.66
C SER A 114 -10.62 -3.18 -0.38
N PRO A 115 -9.54 -2.40 -0.58
CA PRO A 115 -9.58 -0.96 -0.42
C PRO A 115 -10.42 -0.36 -1.56
N VAL A 116 -10.94 0.84 -1.34
CA VAL A 116 -11.69 1.58 -2.35
C VAL A 116 -10.71 2.15 -3.38
N GLY A 117 -11.07 2.09 -4.67
CA GLY A 117 -10.32 2.72 -5.75
C GLY A 117 -9.52 1.74 -6.61
N ASN A 118 -8.48 2.24 -7.28
CA ASN A 118 -7.64 1.50 -8.21
C ASN A 118 -6.34 1.00 -7.61
N LEU A 119 -6.07 1.24 -6.32
CA LEU A 119 -4.83 0.84 -5.66
C LEU A 119 -5.10 -0.20 -4.57
N ARG A 120 -4.17 -1.15 -4.37
CA ARG A 120 -4.22 -2.07 -3.22
C ARG A 120 -2.83 -2.52 -2.77
N ILE A 121 -2.76 -3.03 -1.54
CA ILE A 121 -1.56 -3.69 -1.01
C ILE A 121 -1.61 -5.17 -1.39
N LYS A 122 -0.55 -5.69 -2.01
CA LYS A 122 -0.49 -7.08 -2.46
C LYS A 122 -0.45 -8.07 -1.29
N GLU A 123 0.30 -7.74 -0.25
CA GLU A 123 0.50 -8.59 0.93
C GLU A 123 -0.76 -8.80 1.76
N SER A 124 -1.76 -7.91 1.62
CA SER A 124 -3.03 -8.04 2.34
C SER A 124 -3.96 -9.07 1.71
N LEU A 125 -3.68 -9.54 0.50
CA LEU A 125 -4.52 -10.51 -0.19
C LEU A 125 -4.40 -11.90 0.44
N ALA A 126 -5.54 -12.58 0.55
CA ALA A 126 -5.54 -13.99 0.90
C ALA A 126 -4.80 -14.82 -0.15
N GLU A 127 -4.20 -15.92 0.27
CA GLU A 127 -3.60 -16.88 -0.65
C GLU A 127 -4.65 -17.38 -1.65
N ALA A 128 -4.24 -17.52 -2.90
CA ALA A 128 -5.11 -18.01 -3.96
C ALA A 128 -5.61 -19.43 -3.59
N ASN A 129 -6.93 -19.59 -3.54
CA ASN A 129 -7.56 -20.87 -3.28
C ASN A 129 -7.91 -21.55 -4.61
N PRO A 130 -7.30 -22.68 -4.99
CA PRO A 130 -7.57 -23.37 -6.26
C PRO A 130 -9.01 -23.86 -6.43
N LEU A 131 -9.83 -23.85 -5.37
CA LEU A 131 -11.26 -24.10 -5.45
C LEU A 131 -12.01 -22.91 -6.04
N ALA A 132 -11.57 -21.68 -5.78
CA ALA A 132 -12.20 -20.47 -6.29
C ALA A 132 -12.18 -20.42 -7.82
N ASP A 133 -11.10 -20.87 -8.44
CA ASP A 133 -10.95 -20.93 -9.92
C ASP A 133 -11.94 -21.89 -10.61
N ARG A 134 -12.59 -22.77 -9.84
CA ARG A 134 -13.55 -23.77 -10.34
C ARG A 134 -14.99 -23.39 -10.06
N LEU A 135 -15.23 -22.36 -9.26
CA LEU A 135 -16.57 -21.86 -8.96
C LEU A 135 -16.96 -20.85 -10.04
N PHE A 136 -17.91 -21.22 -10.88
CA PHE A 136 -18.60 -20.31 -11.78
C PHE A 136 -19.92 -19.91 -11.11
N PHE A 137 -20.13 -18.61 -10.91
CA PHE A 137 -21.39 -18.05 -10.40
C PHE A 137 -22.22 -17.47 -11.55
#